data_AF-A0A538UBB0-F1
#
_entry.id   AF-A0A538UBB0-F1
#
_cell.length_a   1.000
_cell.length_b   1.000
_cell.length_c   1.000
_cell.angle_alpha   90.00
_cell.angle_beta   90.00
_cell.angle_gamma   90.00
#
_symmetry.space_group_name_H-M   'P 1'
#
loop_
_entity.id
_entity.type
_entity.pdbx_description
1 polymer ?
#
loop_
_entity_poly.entity_id
_entity_poly.type
_entity_poly.pdbx_seq_one_letter_code
_entity_poly.pdbx_strand_id
1 'polypeptide(L)'
;MPATTSSSGRAHWIALLALVVLVLGIGVAWRQSRPAKLPETSPRVAAPAPGGEPGEGVIAQALRGLPPATDSLTDSTAYKQRWLDAVRGVDLAGLSPKRRELFLRFANAERCTCGCGFTLATCRESDMTCDISGAKLDALLDSVRAGQITSARGIRGRPGGKPAGG
;
A
#
# COMPACT_ATOMS: atom_id res chain seq x y z
N MET A 1 -66.67 10.25 10.02
CA MET A 1 -65.73 11.40 10.02
C MET A 1 -64.33 10.86 10.29
N PRO A 2 -63.45 10.66 9.29
CA PRO A 2 -62.08 10.24 9.56
C PRO A 2 -61.18 11.44 9.84
N ALA A 3 -60.47 11.40 10.97
CA ALA A 3 -59.48 12.38 11.37
C ALA A 3 -58.19 12.18 10.56
N THR A 4 -57.78 13.19 9.79
CA THR A 4 -56.48 13.26 9.13
C THR A 4 -55.43 13.72 10.13
N THR A 5 -54.73 12.80 10.77
CA THR A 5 -53.56 13.14 11.59
C THR A 5 -52.42 13.58 10.67
N SER A 6 -51.96 14.81 10.87
CA SER A 6 -50.86 15.46 10.14
C SER A 6 -49.55 14.67 10.31
N SER A 7 -49.19 13.90 9.27
CA SER A 7 -47.98 13.07 9.18
C SER A 7 -46.73 13.89 8.79
N SER A 8 -46.92 15.05 8.14
CA SER A 8 -45.84 15.88 7.59
C SER A 8 -44.91 16.44 8.68
N GLY A 9 -45.45 16.87 9.82
CA GLY A 9 -44.65 17.42 10.91
C GLY A 9 -43.64 16.41 11.47
N ARG A 10 -44.03 15.16 11.66
CA ARG A 10 -43.15 14.10 12.17
C ARG A 10 -42.06 13.73 11.17
N ALA A 11 -42.38 13.68 9.87
CA ALA A 11 -41.38 13.41 8.84
C ALA A 11 -40.31 14.51 8.75
N HIS A 12 -40.71 15.79 8.84
CA HIS A 12 -39.76 16.90 8.86
C HIS A 12 -38.88 16.90 10.11
N TRP A 13 -39.43 16.56 11.28
CA TRP A 13 -38.65 16.41 12.51
C TRP A 13 -37.64 15.26 12.44
N ILE A 14 -38.03 14.11 11.87
CA ILE A 14 -37.10 12.98 11.66
C ILE A 14 -35.98 13.39 10.69
N ALA A 15 -36.29 14.09 9.60
CA ALA A 15 -35.29 14.55 8.65
C ALA A 15 -34.30 15.55 9.27
N LEU A 16 -34.78 16.49 10.09
CA LEU A 16 -33.93 17.44 10.82
C LEU A 16 -33.02 16.72 11.83
N LEU A 17 -33.55 15.77 12.59
CA LEU A 17 -32.76 14.98 13.53
C LEU A 17 -31.67 14.17 12.80
N ALA A 18 -32.00 13.54 11.67
CA ALA A 18 -31.04 12.80 10.86
C ALA A 18 -29.92 13.71 10.33
N LEU A 19 -30.24 14.91 9.85
CA LEU A 19 -29.25 15.88 9.38
C LEU A 19 -28.32 16.35 10.50
N VAL A 20 -28.86 16.64 11.68
CA VAL A 20 -28.07 17.04 12.85
C VAL A 20 -27.12 15.93 13.28
N VAL A 21 -27.59 14.68 13.34
CA VAL A 21 -26.73 13.52 13.66
C VAL A 21 -25.62 13.34 12.61
N LEU A 22 -25.94 13.51 11.33
CA LEU A 22 -24.95 13.42 10.24
C LEU A 22 -23.85 14.48 10.39
N VAL A 23 -24.23 15.75 10.62
CA VAL A 23 -23.28 16.86 10.79
C VAL A 23 -22.42 16.66 12.04
N LEU A 24 -23.01 16.21 13.15
CA LEU A 24 -22.27 15.88 14.37
C LEU A 24 -21.28 14.73 14.14
N GLY A 25 -21.69 13.66 13.45
CA GLY A 25 -20.82 12.54 13.10
C GLY A 25 -19.63 12.95 12.23
N ILE A 26 -19.85 13.78 11.21
CA ILE A 26 -18.79 14.32 10.35
C ILE A 26 -17.82 15.19 11.15
N GLY A 27 -18.34 16.07 12.01
CA GLY A 27 -17.51 16.93 12.86
C GLY A 27 -16.65 16.13 13.86
N VAL A 28 -17.21 15.08 14.45
CA VAL A 28 -16.46 14.15 15.32
C VAL A 28 -15.38 13.44 14.52
N ALA A 29 -15.71 12.85 13.37
CA ALA A 29 -14.74 12.20 12.46
C ALA A 29 -13.55 13.10 12.13
N TRP A 30 -13.79 14.36 11.76
CA TRP A 30 -12.72 15.33 11.48
C TRP A 30 -11.85 15.66 12.70
N ARG A 31 -12.42 15.59 13.91
CA ARG A 31 -11.71 15.88 15.16
C ARG A 31 -10.80 14.72 15.58
N GLN A 32 -11.22 13.48 15.37
CA GLN A 32 -10.39 12.28 15.61
C GLN A 32 -9.25 12.17 14.58
N SER A 33 -9.44 12.71 13.38
CA SER A 33 -8.38 12.79 12.37
C SER A 33 -7.30 13.83 12.68
N ARG A 34 -7.46 14.67 13.72
CA ARG A 34 -6.40 15.58 14.14
C ARG A 34 -5.38 14.81 14.97
N PRO A 35 -4.10 14.76 14.58
CA PRO A 35 -3.10 14.03 15.34
C PRO A 35 -2.99 14.63 16.75
N ALA A 36 -3.03 13.76 17.76
CA ALA A 36 -2.82 14.18 19.14
C ALA A 36 -1.41 14.79 19.26
N LYS A 37 -1.33 16.03 19.75
CA LYS A 37 -0.07 16.58 20.25
C LYS A 37 0.32 15.74 21.46
N LEU A 38 1.31 14.86 21.30
CA LEU A 38 1.81 14.06 22.42
C LEU A 38 2.43 15.00 23.47
N PRO A 39 2.22 14.73 24.77
CA PRO A 39 2.84 15.50 25.85
C PRO A 39 4.35 15.27 25.85
N GLU A 40 5.08 16.37 25.70
CA GLU A 40 6.53 16.44 25.69
C GLU A 40 7.09 16.03 27.05
N THR A 41 7.46 14.76 27.19
CA THR A 41 8.36 14.31 28.26
C THR A 41 9.38 13.36 27.66
N SER A 42 10.46 13.95 27.14
CA SER A 42 11.70 13.23 26.81
C SER A 42 12.88 13.95 27.49
N PRO A 43 13.90 13.22 27.99
CA PRO A 43 14.92 13.76 28.87
C PRO A 43 15.72 14.86 28.20
N ARG A 44 15.90 15.98 28.93
CA ARG A 44 16.58 17.19 28.47
C ARG A 44 18.05 16.87 28.13
N VAL A 45 18.34 16.67 26.84
CA VAL A 45 19.68 16.86 26.28
C VAL A 45 19.97 18.36 26.30
N ALA A 46 21.19 18.73 26.70
CA ALA A 46 21.62 20.10 26.94
C ALA A 46 21.30 21.04 25.75
N ALA A 47 20.79 22.23 26.08
CA ALA A 47 20.30 23.22 25.12
C ALA A 47 21.41 23.78 24.22
N PRO A 48 21.20 23.89 22.90
CA PRO A 48 21.96 24.80 22.06
C PRO A 48 21.38 26.23 22.11
N ALA A 49 22.23 27.20 21.79
CA ALA A 49 22.07 28.65 21.90
C ALA A 49 20.78 29.24 21.27
N PRO A 50 20.33 30.45 21.70
CA PRO A 50 19.01 30.98 21.34
C PRO A 50 19.00 31.46 19.89
N GLY A 51 18.08 30.90 19.07
CA GLY A 51 17.85 31.43 17.72
C GLY A 51 17.14 30.54 16.69
N GLY A 52 16.57 29.39 17.04
CA GLY A 52 15.85 28.59 16.03
C GLY A 52 14.92 27.55 16.63
N GLU A 53 13.68 27.52 16.11
CA GLU A 53 12.61 26.57 16.41
C GLU A 53 13.15 25.11 16.45
N PRO A 54 13.06 24.40 17.60
CA PRO A 54 13.69 23.10 17.77
C PRO A 54 12.86 22.01 17.08
N GLY A 55 13.45 21.35 16.09
CA GLY A 55 12.98 20.08 15.54
C GLY A 55 12.87 20.02 14.02
N GLU A 56 12.34 21.06 13.39
CA GLU A 56 12.15 21.09 11.92
C GLU A 56 13.49 21.21 11.18
N GLY A 57 14.43 21.95 11.76
CA GLY A 57 15.71 22.28 11.12
C GLY A 57 16.65 21.09 10.95
N VAL A 58 16.72 20.18 11.93
CA VAL A 58 17.74 19.12 11.97
C VAL A 58 17.45 18.03 10.95
N ILE A 59 16.18 17.62 10.85
CA ILE A 59 15.73 16.63 9.86
C ILE A 59 15.84 17.23 8.46
N ALA A 60 15.40 18.48 8.26
CA ALA A 60 15.53 19.18 6.99
C ALA A 60 17.00 19.42 6.57
N GLN A 61 17.92 19.53 7.53
CA GLN A 61 19.35 19.71 7.27
C GLN A 61 20.04 18.39 6.94
N ALA A 62 19.64 17.29 7.59
CA ALA A 62 20.08 15.94 7.23
C ALA A 62 19.59 15.53 5.82
N LEU A 63 18.32 15.83 5.49
CA LEU A 63 17.73 15.54 4.18
C LEU A 63 18.40 16.29 3.02
N ARG A 64 18.90 17.51 3.25
CA ARG A 64 19.62 18.31 2.23
C ARG A 64 20.97 17.74 1.83
N GLY A 65 21.59 16.92 2.68
CA GLY A 65 22.87 16.25 2.41
C GLY A 65 22.71 14.89 1.71
N LEU A 66 21.50 14.36 1.63
CA LEU A 66 21.24 13.14 0.86
C LEU A 66 21.29 13.48 -0.63
N PRO A 67 21.86 12.60 -1.48
CA PRO A 67 21.70 12.74 -2.92
C PRO A 67 20.21 12.89 -3.25
N PRO A 68 19.83 13.66 -4.30
CA PRO A 68 18.44 13.76 -4.71
C PRO A 68 17.90 12.34 -4.78
N ALA A 69 16.77 12.09 -4.09
CA ALA A 69 16.18 10.78 -4.05
C ALA A 69 15.98 10.33 -5.50
N THR A 70 16.88 9.49 -5.97
CA THR A 70 16.73 8.81 -7.24
C THR A 70 15.62 7.79 -6.97
N ASP A 71 14.39 8.30 -7.11
CA ASP A 71 13.17 7.67 -7.60
C ASP A 71 12.67 6.38 -6.92
N SER A 72 13.30 5.88 -5.86
CA SER A 72 12.92 4.59 -5.28
C SER A 72 12.86 4.50 -3.75
N LEU A 73 13.69 5.24 -3.01
CA LEU A 73 13.74 5.07 -1.55
C LEU A 73 12.63 5.82 -0.78
N THR A 74 12.04 6.87 -1.37
CA THR A 74 11.04 7.72 -0.69
C THR A 74 9.64 7.63 -1.28
N ASP A 75 9.46 7.06 -2.47
CA ASP A 75 8.14 6.76 -3.00
C ASP A 75 7.67 5.37 -2.53
N SER A 76 6.81 5.39 -1.50
CA SER A 76 6.15 4.18 -0.99
C SER A 76 5.40 3.41 -2.08
N THR A 77 4.94 4.08 -3.14
CA THR A 77 4.29 3.46 -4.30
C THR A 77 5.31 2.73 -5.15
N ALA A 78 6.44 3.35 -5.49
CA ALA A 78 7.56 2.71 -6.18
C ALA A 78 8.05 1.46 -5.42
N TYR A 79 8.22 1.55 -4.09
CA TYR A 79 8.61 0.39 -3.28
C TYR A 79 7.58 -0.75 -3.35
N LYS A 80 6.29 -0.43 -3.21
CA LYS A 80 5.17 -1.38 -3.31
C LYS A 80 5.05 -2.03 -4.70
N GLN A 81 5.57 -1.36 -5.72
CA GLN A 81 5.46 -1.77 -7.11
C GLN A 81 6.80 -2.16 -7.74
N ARG A 82 7.89 -2.26 -6.96
CA ARG A 82 9.20 -2.61 -7.51
C ARG A 82 9.13 -3.93 -8.28
N TRP A 83 9.93 -4.02 -9.33
CA TRP A 83 10.07 -5.25 -10.09
C TRP A 83 11.12 -6.14 -9.44
N LEU A 84 10.82 -7.44 -9.30
CA LEU A 84 11.75 -8.45 -8.80
C LEU A 84 12.02 -9.52 -9.86
N ASP A 85 13.30 -9.84 -10.08
CA ASP A 85 13.74 -10.86 -11.03
C ASP A 85 13.84 -12.28 -10.43
N ALA A 86 13.61 -12.37 -9.13
CA ALA A 86 13.48 -13.59 -8.36
C ALA A 86 12.43 -13.39 -7.25
N VAL A 87 11.79 -14.47 -6.85
CA VAL A 87 10.79 -14.46 -5.76
C VAL A 87 11.26 -15.43 -4.68
N ARG A 88 11.44 -14.94 -3.45
CA ARG A 88 11.96 -15.77 -2.35
C ARG A 88 10.99 -16.91 -2.02
N GLY A 89 11.57 -18.09 -1.80
CA GLY A 89 10.82 -19.32 -1.52
C GLY A 89 10.20 -19.98 -2.74
N VAL A 90 10.50 -19.50 -3.97
CA VAL A 90 10.03 -20.12 -5.20
C VAL A 90 11.22 -20.59 -6.02
N ASP A 91 11.27 -21.88 -6.34
CA ASP A 91 12.28 -22.44 -7.23
C ASP A 91 11.86 -22.36 -8.69
N LEU A 92 12.53 -21.47 -9.44
CA LEU A 92 12.35 -21.29 -10.88
C LEU A 92 13.34 -22.12 -11.70
N ALA A 93 14.19 -22.94 -11.06
CA ALA A 93 15.04 -23.89 -11.76
C ALA A 93 14.17 -24.85 -12.60
N GLY A 94 14.68 -25.21 -13.78
CA GLY A 94 13.96 -26.06 -14.73
C GLY A 94 12.89 -25.36 -15.58
N LEU A 95 12.54 -24.09 -15.30
CA LEU A 95 11.72 -23.31 -16.23
C LEU A 95 12.55 -22.81 -17.41
N SER A 96 11.98 -22.87 -18.62
CA SER A 96 12.55 -22.17 -19.78
C SER A 96 12.53 -20.65 -19.55
N PRO A 97 13.41 -19.87 -20.22
CA PRO A 97 13.46 -18.42 -20.04
C PRO A 97 12.10 -17.73 -20.29
N LYS A 98 11.35 -18.21 -21.29
CA LYS A 98 9.99 -17.73 -21.60
C LYS A 98 8.99 -18.02 -20.46
N ARG A 99 9.03 -19.22 -19.87
CA ARG A 99 8.15 -19.59 -18.74
C ARG A 99 8.52 -18.81 -17.48
N ARG A 100 9.82 -18.63 -17.24
CA ARG A 100 10.33 -17.79 -16.15
C ARG A 100 9.83 -16.35 -16.29
N GLU A 101 9.90 -15.78 -17.48
CA GLU A 101 9.38 -14.43 -17.75
C GLU A 101 7.86 -14.33 -17.52
N LEU A 102 7.09 -15.33 -17.97
CA LEU A 102 5.65 -15.38 -17.70
C LEU A 102 5.37 -15.38 -16.19
N PHE A 103 6.02 -16.29 -15.45
CA PHE A 103 5.89 -16.35 -13.99
C PHE A 103 6.20 -14.99 -13.34
N LEU A 104 7.35 -14.40 -13.67
CA LEU A 104 7.78 -13.14 -13.06
C LEU A 104 6.82 -12.01 -13.39
N ARG A 105 6.26 -11.92 -14.60
CA ARG A 105 5.27 -10.91 -14.96
C ARG A 105 4.00 -11.00 -14.11
N PHE A 106 3.46 -12.20 -13.94
CA PHE A 106 2.27 -12.40 -13.11
C PHE A 106 2.57 -12.13 -11.63
N ALA A 107 3.64 -12.70 -11.08
CA ALA A 107 4.05 -12.49 -9.70
C ALA A 107 4.28 -11.01 -9.37
N ASN A 108 4.84 -10.26 -10.32
CA ASN A 108 5.06 -8.83 -10.17
C ASN A 108 3.80 -7.99 -10.38
N ALA A 109 2.77 -8.46 -11.08
CA ALA A 109 1.58 -7.66 -11.37
C ALA A 109 0.43 -7.89 -10.40
N GLU A 110 0.23 -9.13 -9.96
CA GLU A 110 -0.90 -9.51 -9.10
C GLU A 110 -0.70 -8.98 -7.68
N ARG A 111 -1.75 -8.40 -7.09
CA ARG A 111 -1.74 -7.93 -5.70
C ARG A 111 -1.99 -9.08 -4.74
N CYS A 112 -1.22 -9.11 -3.65
CA CYS A 112 -1.51 -9.98 -2.54
C CYS A 112 -2.74 -9.48 -1.78
N THR A 113 -3.64 -10.40 -1.41
CA THR A 113 -4.89 -10.10 -0.72
C THR A 113 -4.78 -10.21 0.81
N CYS A 114 -3.56 -10.33 1.36
CA CYS A 114 -3.32 -10.38 2.81
C CYS A 114 -3.46 -9.02 3.52
N GLY A 115 -3.73 -7.93 2.77
CA GLY A 115 -3.91 -6.58 3.31
C GLY A 115 -2.67 -5.67 3.23
N CYS A 116 -1.51 -6.17 2.80
CA CYS A 116 -0.27 -5.37 2.72
C CYS A 116 -0.21 -4.38 1.53
N GLY A 117 -1.04 -4.59 0.50
CA GLY A 117 -1.05 -3.79 -0.73
C GLY A 117 0.16 -4.03 -1.66
N PHE A 118 1.04 -4.99 -1.34
CA PHE A 118 2.14 -5.40 -2.20
C PHE A 118 1.68 -6.31 -3.34
N THR A 119 2.50 -6.41 -4.39
CA THR A 119 2.39 -7.49 -5.39
C THR A 119 2.80 -8.82 -4.78
N LEU A 120 2.50 -9.96 -5.39
CA LEU A 120 2.90 -11.27 -4.85
C LEU A 120 4.42 -11.37 -4.66
N ALA A 121 5.18 -10.94 -5.67
CA ALA A 121 6.65 -10.92 -5.61
C ALA A 121 7.15 -10.05 -4.45
N THR A 122 6.69 -8.79 -4.38
CA THR A 122 7.09 -7.86 -3.31
C THR A 122 6.63 -8.33 -1.94
N CYS A 123 5.47 -8.97 -1.84
CA CYS A 123 4.96 -9.53 -0.60
C CYS A 123 5.91 -10.59 -0.04
N ARG A 124 6.42 -11.52 -0.86
CA ARG A 124 7.42 -12.51 -0.43
C ARG A 124 8.75 -11.91 -0.03
N GLU A 125 9.17 -10.86 -0.72
CA GLU A 125 10.40 -10.14 -0.40
C GLU A 125 10.27 -9.36 0.92
N SER A 126 9.08 -8.88 1.25
CA SER A 126 8.84 -8.20 2.52
C SER A 126 8.60 -9.20 3.67
N ASP A 127 7.86 -10.28 3.41
CA ASP A 127 7.45 -11.29 4.39
C ASP A 127 7.38 -12.69 3.76
N MET A 128 8.34 -13.55 4.08
CA MET A 128 8.38 -14.94 3.60
C MET A 128 7.40 -15.87 4.34
N THR A 129 6.75 -15.40 5.40
CA THR A 129 5.80 -16.18 6.19
C THR A 129 4.35 -15.93 5.78
N CYS A 130 4.10 -15.04 4.81
CA CYS A 130 2.76 -14.78 4.30
C CYS A 130 2.23 -15.96 3.47
N ASP A 131 1.39 -16.79 4.09
CA ASP A 131 0.77 -17.98 3.47
C ASP A 131 -0.05 -17.65 2.22
N ILE A 132 -0.79 -16.53 2.24
CA ILE A 132 -1.61 -16.09 1.09
C ILE A 132 -0.76 -15.88 -0.16
N SER A 133 0.40 -15.23 -0.01
CA SER A 133 1.30 -14.97 -1.12
C SER A 133 2.02 -16.25 -1.58
N GLY A 134 2.40 -17.12 -0.65
CA GLY A 134 3.01 -18.42 -0.95
C GLY A 134 2.09 -19.30 -1.78
N ALA A 135 0.87 -19.57 -1.28
CA ALA A 135 -0.10 -20.43 -1.96
C ALA A 135 -0.45 -19.93 -3.37
N LYS A 136 -0.56 -18.62 -3.58
CA LYS A 136 -0.81 -18.03 -4.90
C LYS A 136 0.37 -18.21 -5.85
N LEU A 137 1.60 -18.08 -5.36
CA LEU A 137 2.80 -18.29 -6.18
C LEU A 137 3.00 -19.75 -6.54
N ASP A 138 2.70 -20.67 -5.64
CA ASP A 138 2.75 -22.11 -5.91
C ASP A 138 1.74 -22.48 -7.01
N ALA A 139 0.49 -22.03 -6.88
CA ALA A 139 -0.52 -22.23 -7.91
C ALA A 139 -0.12 -21.62 -9.27
N LEU A 140 0.45 -20.40 -9.25
CA LEU A 140 0.96 -19.76 -10.47
C LEU A 140 2.11 -20.56 -11.10
N LEU A 141 3.04 -21.05 -10.29
CA LEU A 141 4.18 -21.85 -10.74
C LEU A 141 3.72 -23.15 -11.39
N ASP A 142 2.76 -23.83 -10.77
CA ASP A 142 2.17 -25.07 -11.28
C ASP A 142 1.47 -24.83 -12.62
N SER A 143 0.68 -23.75 -12.75
CA SER A 143 0.04 -23.38 -14.02
C SER A 143 1.05 -23.04 -15.12
N VAL A 144 2.17 -22.39 -14.78
CA VAL A 144 3.26 -22.11 -15.74
C VAL A 144 3.97 -23.40 -16.17
N ARG A 145 4.23 -24.32 -15.23
CA ARG A 145 4.85 -25.63 -15.50
C ARG A 145 3.96 -26.50 -16.38
N ALA A 146 2.66 -26.54 -16.07
CA ALA A 146 1.64 -27.24 -16.85
C ALA A 146 1.37 -26.61 -18.23
N GLY A 147 1.93 -25.42 -18.51
CA GLY A 147 1.72 -24.72 -19.78
C GLY A 147 0.32 -24.12 -19.95
N GLN A 148 -0.44 -23.99 -18.86
CA GLN A 148 -1.77 -23.38 -18.86
C GLN A 148 -1.70 -21.86 -19.09
N ILE A 149 -0.59 -21.24 -18.70
CA ILE A 149 -0.30 -19.82 -18.95
C ILE A 149 0.64 -19.73 -20.15
N THR A 150 0.11 -19.31 -21.28
CA THR A 150 0.86 -19.21 -22.55
C THR A 150 1.20 -17.77 -22.94
N SER A 151 0.55 -16.78 -22.32
CA SER A 151 0.78 -15.35 -22.59
C SER A 151 0.55 -14.50 -21.34
N ALA A 152 1.24 -13.36 -21.27
CA ALA A 152 1.03 -12.31 -20.27
C ALA A 152 0.55 -11.02 -20.95
N ARG A 153 -0.37 -11.15 -21.92
CA ARG A 153 -0.94 -9.99 -22.62
C ARG A 153 -1.71 -9.12 -21.61
N GLY A 154 -1.49 -7.81 -21.63
CA GLY A 154 -2.13 -6.87 -20.68
C GLY A 154 -1.53 -6.84 -19.28
N ILE A 155 -0.58 -7.72 -18.96
CA ILE A 155 0.15 -7.71 -17.70
C ILE A 155 1.34 -6.75 -17.80
N ARG A 156 1.74 -6.10 -16.71
CA ARG A 156 2.93 -5.23 -16.70
C ARG A 156 4.19 -6.00 -17.15
N GLY A 157 5.08 -5.34 -17.89
CA GLY A 157 6.37 -5.90 -18.33
C GLY A 157 7.51 -5.54 -17.38
N ARG A 158 8.66 -6.21 -17.54
CA ARG A 158 9.91 -5.84 -16.87
C ARG A 158 10.32 -4.41 -17.25
N PRO A 159 10.54 -3.50 -16.28
CA PRO A 159 11.15 -2.20 -16.54
C PRO A 159 12.53 -2.34 -17.20
N GLY A 160 12.84 -1.54 -18.22
CA GLY A 160 14.11 -1.63 -18.94
C GLY A 160 14.20 -2.77 -19.97
N GLY A 161 13.13 -3.53 -20.18
CA GLY A 161 12.83 -4.20 -21.44
C GLY A 161 13.73 -5.35 -21.90
N LYS A 162 14.78 -5.75 -21.17
CA LYS A 162 15.56 -6.94 -21.57
C LYS A 162 14.84 -8.21 -21.10
N PRO A 163 14.31 -9.04 -22.02
CA PRO A 163 13.83 -10.36 -21.64
C PRO A 163 14.98 -11.16 -21.03
N ALA A 164 14.70 -11.96 -19.99
CA ALA A 164 15.66 -12.90 -19.47
C ALA A 164 15.95 -13.95 -20.57
N GLY A 165 17.12 -13.88 -21.20
CA GLY A 165 17.67 -14.91 -22.10
C GLY A 165 17.33 -14.73 -23.58
N GLY A 166 18.35 -14.41 -24.37
CA GLY A 166 18.51 -14.89 -25.75
C GLY A 166 19.33 -16.17 -25.74
#